data_AF-A0A183LGR4-F1
#
_entry.id   AF-A0A183LGR4-F1
#
_cell.length_a   1.000
_cell.length_b   1.000
_cell.length_c   1.000
_cell.angle_alpha   90.00
_cell.angle_beta   90.00
_cell.angle_gamma   90.00
#
_symmetry.space_group_name_H-M   'P 1'
#
loop_
_entity.id
_entity.type
_entity.pdbx_description
1 polymer ?
#
loop_
_entity_poly.entity_id
_entity_poly.type
_entity_poly.pdbx_seq_one_letter_code
_entity_poly.pdbx_strand_id
1 'polypeptide(L)'
;MQLRYLIWSDNFLPLERIMKLKPYQRANHFPGMIEICRKDLLTKNFSRMQKAEPDEYNFMPNTWILPQEFGYFSNYARKLYRQGCNACFIQKPANGAMGHG
;
A
#
# COMPACT_ATOMS: atom_id res chain seq x y z
N MET A 1 -35.92 -3.28 13.90
CA MET A 1 -34.60 -3.01 13.26
C MET A 1 -34.46 -3.98 12.09
N GLN A 2 -34.44 -3.50 10.85
CA GLN A 2 -34.42 -4.38 9.67
C GLN A 2 -33.08 -5.12 9.60
N LEU A 3 -33.12 -6.45 9.68
CA LEU A 3 -31.93 -7.30 9.62
C LEU A 3 -31.39 -7.26 8.17
N ARG A 4 -30.32 -6.50 7.94
CA ARG A 4 -29.67 -6.42 6.62
C ARG A 4 -28.75 -7.63 6.43
N TYR A 5 -28.97 -8.36 5.35
CA TYR A 5 -28.10 -9.45 4.89
C TYR A 5 -26.77 -8.91 4.36
N LEU A 6 -26.83 -7.86 3.52
CA LEU A 6 -25.65 -7.21 2.93
C LEU A 6 -25.38 -5.86 3.58
N ILE A 7 -24.11 -5.61 3.90
CA ILE A 7 -23.59 -4.35 4.40
C ILE A 7 -22.59 -3.84 3.37
N TRP A 8 -22.97 -2.78 2.67
CA TRP A 8 -22.09 -2.08 1.74
C TRP A 8 -21.61 -0.78 2.36
N SER A 9 -20.30 -0.53 2.28
CA SER A 9 -19.66 0.71 2.70
C SER A 9 -18.66 1.12 1.64
N ASP A 10 -18.64 2.39 1.26
CA ASP A 10 -17.62 2.92 0.35
C ASP A 10 -16.30 3.18 1.11
N ASN A 11 -16.42 3.50 2.40
CA ASN A 11 -15.29 3.74 3.29
C ASN A 11 -14.85 2.48 4.03
N PHE A 12 -13.65 2.54 4.61
CA PHE A 12 -13.07 1.51 5.48
C PHE A 12 -14.08 1.04 6.55
N LEU A 13 -14.11 -0.27 6.76
CA LEU A 13 -14.92 -0.91 7.78
C LEU A 13 -14.03 -1.33 8.96
N PRO A 14 -14.18 -0.72 10.15
CA PRO A 14 -13.36 -1.07 11.32
C PRO A 14 -13.52 -2.54 11.71
N LEU A 15 -12.44 -3.14 12.23
CA LEU A 15 -12.41 -4.54 12.61
C LEU A 15 -13.49 -4.85 13.64
N GLU A 16 -13.74 -3.94 14.58
CA GLU A 16 -14.76 -4.08 15.63
C GLU A 16 -16.16 -4.20 15.04
N ARG A 17 -16.41 -3.61 13.86
CA ARG A 17 -17.68 -3.72 13.14
C ARG A 17 -17.77 -5.04 12.38
N ILE A 18 -16.67 -5.49 11.78
CA ILE A 18 -16.58 -6.79 11.10
C ILE A 18 -16.78 -7.94 12.10
N MET A 19 -16.17 -7.86 13.28
CA MET A 19 -16.28 -8.88 14.32
C MET A 19 -17.69 -9.02 14.91
N LYS A 20 -18.53 -7.99 14.77
CA LYS A 20 -19.93 -8.01 15.22
C LYS A 20 -20.91 -8.55 14.16
N LEU A 21 -20.43 -8.92 12.98
CA LEU A 21 -21.27 -9.49 11.93
C LEU A 21 -21.78 -10.87 12.34
N LYS A 22 -23.07 -11.10 12.09
CA LYS A 22 -23.67 -12.43 12.27
C LYS A 22 -23.24 -13.36 11.12
N PRO A 23 -23.27 -14.69 11.30
CA PRO A 23 -22.79 -15.64 10.28
C PRO A 23 -23.47 -15.53 8.90
N TYR A 24 -24.71 -15.06 8.86
CA TYR A 24 -25.44 -14.83 7.61
C TYR A 24 -25.15 -13.49 6.95
N GLN A 25 -24.53 -12.54 7.67
CA GLN A 25 -24.26 -11.21 7.13
C GLN A 25 -23.03 -11.23 6.23
N ARG A 26 -23.03 -10.36 5.23
CA ARG A 26 -21.92 -10.15 4.30
C ARG A 26 -21.55 -8.68 4.28
N ALA A 27 -20.25 -8.40 4.24
CA ALA A 27 -19.72 -7.06 4.07
C ALA A 27 -18.78 -7.02 2.86
N ASN A 28 -18.72 -5.88 2.17
CA ASN A 28 -17.86 -5.70 0.98
C ASN A 28 -16.39 -5.34 1.32
N HIS A 29 -15.97 -5.49 2.57
CA HIS A 29 -14.61 -5.20 3.04
C HIS A 29 -14.03 -6.39 3.79
N PHE A 30 -12.82 -6.78 3.43
CA PHE A 30 -12.04 -7.76 4.17
C PHE A 30 -11.17 -7.07 5.23
N PRO A 31 -11.08 -7.60 6.46
CA PRO A 31 -10.16 -7.08 7.45
C PRO A 31 -8.71 -7.26 6.98
N GLY A 32 -7.85 -6.26 7.22
CA GLY A 32 -6.42 -6.32 6.86
C GLY A 32 -6.09 -5.93 5.41
N MET A 33 -7.08 -5.66 4.55
CA MET A 33 -6.82 -5.26 3.15
C MET A 33 -5.98 -3.97 3.01
N ILE A 34 -5.90 -3.18 4.09
CA ILE A 34 -5.04 -2.00 4.21
C ILE A 34 -3.55 -2.30 3.90
N GLU A 35 -3.09 -3.54 4.17
CA GLU A 35 -1.72 -3.99 3.93
C GLU A 35 -1.28 -3.92 2.47
N ILE A 36 -2.24 -3.93 1.53
CA ILE A 36 -2.00 -3.75 0.10
C ILE A 36 -2.62 -2.47 -0.47
N CYS A 37 -3.66 -1.90 0.17
CA CYS A 37 -4.31 -0.68 -0.31
C CYS A 37 -3.55 0.61 0.04
N ARG A 38 -2.82 0.63 1.16
CA ARG A 38 -1.97 1.77 1.54
C ARG A 38 -0.59 1.64 0.92
N LYS A 39 -0.10 2.70 0.26
CA LYS A 39 1.14 2.64 -0.54
C LYS A 39 2.38 2.32 0.30
N ASP A 40 2.43 2.84 1.53
CA ASP A 40 3.52 2.58 2.47
C ASP A 40 3.52 1.12 2.96
N LEU A 41 2.36 0.56 3.29
CA LEU A 41 2.25 -0.84 3.69
C LEU A 41 2.51 -1.79 2.51
N LEU A 42 1.94 -1.49 1.34
CA LEU A 42 2.20 -2.22 0.10
C LEU A 42 3.70 -2.29 -0.18
N THR A 43 4.41 -1.17 -0.07
CA THR A 43 5.87 -1.12 -0.26
C THR A 43 6.60 -2.01 0.73
N LYS A 44 6.25 -1.97 2.03
CA LYS A 44 6.89 -2.83 3.03
C LYS A 44 6.67 -4.32 2.76
N ASN A 45 5.43 -4.70 2.44
CA ASN A 45 5.08 -6.09 2.20
C ASN A 45 5.68 -6.60 0.88
N PHE A 46 5.68 -5.77 -0.16
CA PHE A 46 6.32 -6.10 -1.42
C PHE A 46 7.83 -6.33 -1.25
N SER A 47 8.53 -5.45 -0.52
CA SER A 47 9.96 -5.61 -0.24
C SER A 47 10.30 -6.89 0.54
N ARG A 48 9.35 -7.44 1.30
CA ARG A 48 9.51 -8.76 1.93
C ARG A 48 9.37 -9.88 0.91
N MET A 49 8.36 -9.81 0.05
CA MET A 49 8.13 -10.81 -0.99
C MET A 49 9.22 -10.80 -2.06
N GLN A 50 9.72 -9.65 -2.48
CA GLN A 50 10.85 -9.54 -3.41
C GLN A 50 12.14 -10.18 -2.88
N LYS A 51 12.32 -10.25 -1.55
CA LYS A 51 13.46 -10.97 -0.95
C LYS A 51 13.25 -12.48 -0.93
N ALA A 52 12.00 -12.93 -0.82
CA ALA A 52 11.65 -14.35 -0.78
C ALA A 52 11.57 -14.96 -2.18
N GLU A 53 10.93 -14.25 -3.10
CA GLU A 53 10.59 -14.69 -4.46
C GLU A 53 10.95 -13.59 -5.47
N PRO A 54 12.26 -13.31 -5.69
CA PRO A 54 12.72 -12.17 -6.47
C PRO A 54 12.27 -12.19 -7.93
N ASP A 55 12.17 -13.37 -8.53
CA ASP A 55 11.78 -13.52 -9.94
C ASP A 55 10.29 -13.25 -10.16
N GLU A 56 9.44 -13.62 -9.18
CA GLU A 56 7.99 -13.38 -9.22
C GLU A 56 7.63 -11.94 -8.81
N TYR A 57 8.42 -11.32 -7.93
CA TYR A 57 8.19 -9.99 -7.38
C TYR A 57 9.17 -8.94 -7.95
N ASN A 58 9.37 -8.94 -9.27
CA ASN A 58 10.21 -7.98 -9.99
C ASN A 58 9.43 -6.82 -10.66
N PHE A 59 8.12 -6.72 -10.41
CA PHE A 59 7.22 -5.81 -11.12
C PHE A 59 6.95 -4.46 -10.42
N MET A 60 7.42 -4.27 -9.18
CA MET A 60 7.25 -3.01 -8.46
C MET A 60 8.43 -2.07 -8.73
N PRO A 61 8.20 -0.79 -9.06
CA PRO A 61 9.28 0.18 -9.17
C PRO A 61 9.99 0.37 -7.84
N ASN A 62 11.27 0.75 -7.90
CA ASN A 62 12.03 1.15 -6.71
C ASN A 62 11.27 2.25 -5.97
N THR A 63 10.85 1.94 -4.74
CA THR A 63 9.99 2.79 -3.92
C THR A 63 10.60 2.92 -2.54
N TRP A 64 10.58 4.13 -1.98
CA TRP A 64 11.12 4.43 -0.66
C TRP A 64 10.08 5.13 0.20
N ILE A 65 10.00 4.76 1.47
CA ILE A 65 9.09 5.30 2.47
C ILE A 65 9.81 6.40 3.24
N LEU A 66 9.37 7.63 3.05
CA LEU A 66 9.95 8.80 3.70
C LEU A 66 9.20 9.14 5.01
N PRO A 67 9.89 9.68 6.03
CA PRO A 67 11.31 10.06 6.05
C PRO A 67 12.30 8.91 6.31
N GLN A 68 11.82 7.71 6.67
CA GLN A 68 12.66 6.62 7.19
C GLN A 68 13.74 6.16 6.20
N GLU A 69 13.45 6.16 4.91
CA GLU A 69 14.34 5.64 3.87
C GLU A 69 14.99 6.75 3.02
N PHE A 70 14.96 8.00 3.51
CA PHE A 70 15.52 9.14 2.79
C PHE A 70 17.00 8.97 2.45
N GLY A 71 17.79 8.39 3.35
CA GLY A 71 19.21 8.12 3.11
C GLY A 71 19.44 7.17 1.93
N TYR A 72 18.66 6.09 1.83
CA TYR A 72 18.72 5.14 0.73
C TYR A 72 18.31 5.79 -0.60
N PHE A 73 17.20 6.53 -0.59
CA PHE A 73 16.75 7.30 -1.75
C PHE A 73 17.81 8.30 -2.22
N SER A 74 18.37 9.10 -1.31
CA SER A 74 19.38 10.12 -1.62
C SER A 74 20.64 9.50 -2.24
N ASN A 75 21.11 8.37 -1.70
CA ASN A 75 22.26 7.66 -2.25
C ASN A 75 21.97 7.08 -3.65
N TYR A 76 20.78 6.53 -3.87
CA TYR A 76 20.35 6.02 -5.17
C TYR A 76 20.26 7.14 -6.22
N ALA A 77 19.61 8.26 -5.89
CA ALA A 77 19.49 9.41 -6.78
C ALA A 77 20.87 9.99 -7.15
N ARG A 78 21.78 10.14 -6.18
CA ARG A 78 23.16 10.58 -6.43
C ARG A 78 23.93 9.62 -7.35
N LYS A 79 23.72 8.31 -7.20
CA LYS A 79 24.33 7.29 -8.07
C LYS A 79 23.88 7.49 -9.52
N LEU A 80 22.58 7.62 -9.75
CA LEU A 80 22.03 7.84 -11.10
C LEU A 80 22.55 9.15 -11.71
N TYR A 81 22.61 10.22 -10.94
CA TYR A 81 23.17 11.50 -11.39
C TYR A 81 24.63 11.36 -11.84
N ARG A 82 25.47 10.68 -11.06
CA ARG A 82 26.89 10.42 -11.41
C ARG A 82 27.05 9.55 -12.66
N GLN A 83 26.07 8.73 -12.98
CA GLN A 83 26.05 7.89 -14.19
C GLN A 83 25.54 8.66 -15.42
N GLY A 84 25.21 9.95 -15.29
CA GLY A 84 24.63 10.73 -16.38
C GLY A 84 23.18 10.37 -16.69
N CYS A 85 22.50 9.63 -15.80
CA CYS A 85 21.10 9.26 -16.00
C CYS A 85 20.18 10.42 -15.60
N ASN A 86 19.28 10.82 -16.50
CA ASN A 86 18.24 11.80 -16.20
C ASN A 86 17.06 11.13 -15.48
N ALA A 87 17.20 10.87 -14.18
CA ALA A 87 16.20 10.16 -13.39
C ALA A 87 15.02 11.05 -13.02
N CYS A 88 13.79 10.56 -13.27
CA CYS A 88 12.55 11.18 -12.81
C CYS A 88 12.00 10.41 -11.61
N PHE A 89 11.61 11.13 -10.55
CA PHE A 89 11.01 10.55 -9.36
C PHE A 89 9.60 11.10 -9.15
N ILE A 90 8.69 10.27 -8.65
CA ILE A 90 7.31 10.64 -8.35
C ILE A 90 7.09 10.48 -6.84
N GLN A 91 6.79 11.58 -6.16
CA GLN A 91 6.38 11.56 -4.76
C GLN A 91 4.87 11.37 -4.65
N LYS A 92 4.41 10.53 -3.72
CA LYS A 92 2.98 10.27 -3.50
C LYS A 92 2.67 10.23 -2.00
N PRO A 93 1.52 10.75 -1.55
CA PRO A 93 1.07 10.55 -0.18
C PRO A 93 0.68 9.08 0.08
N ALA A 94 1.04 8.58 1.27
CA ALA A 94 0.86 7.18 1.66
C ALA A 94 -0.60 6.72 1.58
N ASN A 95 -1.53 7.57 2.03
CA ASN A 95 -2.97 7.29 2.10
C ASN A 95 -3.81 8.22 1.20
N GLY A 96 -3.24 8.72 0.09
CA GLY A 96 -3.96 9.55 -0.87
C GLY A 96 -4.58 8.77 -2.03
N ALA A 97 -5.50 9.41 -2.75
CA ALA A 97 -6.16 8.87 -3.94
C ALA A 97 -6.37 9.96 -5.00
N MET A 98 -6.86 9.58 -6.18
CA MET A 98 -7.25 10.49 -7.28
C MET A 98 -6.12 11.37 -7.82
N GLY A 99 -4.85 11.00 -7.60
CA GLY A 99 -3.70 11.79 -8.03
C GLY A 99 -3.47 13.05 -7.19
N HIS A 100 -4.16 13.23 -6.07
CA HIS A 100 -3.92 14.34 -5.16
C HIS A 100 -2.67 14.08 -4.29
N GLY A 101 -1.85 15.12 -4.16
CA GLY A 101 -0.61 15.10 -3.37
C GLY A 101 0.55 15.72 -4.12
#